data_AF-A0A7X6SPN0-F1
#
_entry.id   AF-A0A7X6SPN0-F1
#
_cell.length_a   1.000
_cell.length_b   1.000
_cell.length_c   1.000
_cell.angle_alpha   90.00
_cell.angle_beta   90.00
_cell.angle_gamma   90.00
#
_symmetry.space_group_name_H-M   'P 1'
#
loop_
_entity.id
_entity.type
_entity.pdbx_description
1 polymer ?
#
loop_
_entity_poly.entity_id
_entity_poly.type
_entity_poly.pdbx_seq_one_letter_code
_entity_poly.pdbx_strand_id
1 'polypeptide(L)'
;MKLYRYQPIYEKHTRIDANLPENAIIHLSNDQLEDFDNYQYVTFEEKAPEQPKGIILEEVVLTEELKEKLRKNSPHWQRYKERIIEKIREKYSLDDELNIIHTRNLGTKTTDDKAKISEYDNYVKSVKDYYATYKANLGI
;
A
#
# COMPACT_ATOMS: atom_id res chain seq x y z
N MET A 1 -6.09 -8.03 10.57
CA MET A 1 -6.81 -7.76 9.30
C MET A 1 -7.35 -9.04 8.69
N LYS A 2 -8.58 -9.00 8.16
CA LYS A 2 -9.21 -10.10 7.41
C LYS A 2 -9.50 -9.63 5.97
N LEU A 3 -9.29 -10.52 5.00
CA LEU A 3 -9.63 -10.25 3.61
C LEU A 3 -11.06 -10.68 3.34
N TYR A 4 -11.82 -9.79 2.73
CA TYR A 4 -13.17 -10.05 2.27
C TYR A 4 -13.25 -9.79 0.77
N ARG A 5 -14.17 -10.48 0.12
CA ARG A 5 -14.62 -10.13 -1.23
C ARG A 5 -16.11 -9.85 -1.24
N TYR A 6 -16.54 -8.99 -2.13
CA TYR A 6 -17.95 -8.81 -2.46
C TYR A 6 -18.10 -8.53 -3.94
N GLN A 7 -19.29 -8.78 -4.48
CA GLN A 7 -19.62 -8.41 -5.85
C GLN A 7 -20.46 -7.12 -5.82
N PRO A 8 -19.99 -6.01 -6.42
CA PRO A 8 -20.78 -4.80 -6.55
C PRO A 8 -22.03 -5.06 -7.41
N ILE A 9 -23.16 -4.44 -7.06
CA ILE A 9 -24.39 -4.55 -7.84
C ILE A 9 -24.46 -3.37 -8.80
N TYR A 10 -24.64 -3.67 -10.07
CA TYR A 10 -24.80 -2.68 -11.13
C TYR A 10 -26.26 -2.61 -11.57
N GLU A 11 -26.89 -1.47 -11.31
CA GLU A 11 -28.18 -1.08 -11.89
C GLU A 11 -27.94 -0.10 -13.06
N LYS A 12 -29.01 0.21 -13.82
CA LYS A 12 -28.91 1.01 -15.07
C LYS A 12 -28.08 2.30 -14.96
N HIS A 13 -28.09 2.97 -13.81
CA HIS A 13 -27.37 4.23 -13.58
C HIS A 13 -26.67 4.31 -12.22
N THR A 14 -26.68 3.23 -11.45
CA THR A 14 -26.28 3.22 -10.04
C THR A 14 -25.44 1.99 -9.77
N ARG A 15 -24.32 2.19 -9.08
CA ARG A 15 -23.51 1.11 -8.52
C ARG A 15 -23.71 1.11 -7.02
N ILE A 16 -24.04 -0.06 -6.48
CA ILE A 16 -24.17 -0.28 -5.05
C ILE A 16 -22.93 -1.05 -4.60
N ASP A 17 -22.14 -0.42 -3.73
CA ASP A 17 -20.94 -0.99 -3.11
C ASP A 17 -21.22 -1.48 -1.69
N ALA A 18 -20.30 -2.29 -1.16
CA ALA A 18 -20.33 -2.65 0.25
C ALA A 18 -20.15 -1.40 1.13
N ASN A 19 -20.86 -1.37 2.26
CA ASN A 19 -20.58 -0.40 3.30
C ASN A 19 -19.29 -0.83 4.01
N LEU A 20 -18.22 -0.08 3.80
CA LEU A 20 -16.92 -0.39 4.38
C LEU A 20 -16.63 0.51 5.58
N PRO A 21 -15.97 -0.01 6.63
CA PRO A 21 -15.48 0.83 7.73
C PRO A 21 -14.41 1.82 7.22
N GLU A 22 -14.18 2.92 7.94
CA GLU A 22 -13.24 3.97 7.53
C GLU A 22 -11.79 3.46 7.34
N ASN A 23 -11.41 2.41 8.06
CA ASN A 23 -10.10 1.77 7.97
C ASN A 23 -10.01 0.71 6.85
N ALA A 24 -11.04 0.55 6.01
CA ALA A 24 -11.02 -0.44 4.96
C ALA A 24 -10.08 -0.06 3.83
N ILE A 25 -9.31 -1.05 3.40
CA ILE A 25 -8.37 -0.94 2.29
C ILE A 25 -8.96 -1.67 1.10
N ILE A 26 -9.13 -0.94 0.01
CA ILE A 26 -9.65 -1.45 -1.25
C ILE A 26 -8.47 -1.83 -2.13
N HIS A 27 -8.36 -3.11 -2.48
CA HIS A 27 -7.17 -3.59 -3.21
C HIS A 27 -7.24 -3.37 -4.71
N LEU A 28 -8.44 -3.36 -5.29
CA LEU A 28 -8.64 -3.27 -6.74
C LEU A 28 -9.38 -1.99 -7.11
N SER A 29 -8.97 -1.39 -8.22
CA SER A 29 -9.77 -0.34 -8.85
C SER A 29 -10.89 -0.97 -9.70
N ASN A 30 -11.92 -0.17 -10.00
CA ASN A 30 -13.15 -0.68 -10.61
C ASN A 30 -12.94 -1.25 -12.02
N ASP A 31 -11.96 -0.73 -12.75
CA ASP A 31 -11.51 -1.19 -14.06
C ASP A 31 -10.79 -2.54 -14.01
N GLN A 32 -10.35 -2.99 -12.84
CA GLN A 32 -9.67 -4.27 -12.65
C GLN A 32 -10.63 -5.39 -12.23
N LEU A 33 -11.92 -5.11 -12.06
CA LEU A 33 -12.89 -6.08 -11.56
C LEU A 33 -13.12 -7.26 -12.52
N GLU A 34 -13.13 -7.02 -13.83
CA GLU A 34 -13.36 -8.06 -14.84
C GLU A 34 -12.28 -9.15 -14.80
N ASP A 35 -11.02 -8.78 -14.51
CA ASP A 35 -9.89 -9.70 -14.36
C ASP A 35 -9.95 -10.54 -13.09
N PHE A 36 -10.89 -10.23 -12.18
CA PHE A 36 -11.07 -10.84 -10.87
C PHE A 36 -12.50 -11.35 -10.66
N ASP A 37 -13.11 -11.89 -11.73
CA ASP A 37 -14.45 -12.48 -11.72
C ASP A 37 -15.54 -11.51 -11.22
N ASN A 38 -15.33 -10.20 -11.42
CA ASN A 38 -16.17 -9.10 -10.93
C ASN A 38 -16.25 -8.98 -9.40
N TYR A 39 -15.29 -9.54 -8.66
CA TYR A 39 -15.20 -9.39 -7.21
C TYR A 39 -14.28 -8.26 -6.79
N GLN A 40 -14.76 -7.44 -5.87
CA GLN A 40 -13.98 -6.42 -5.18
C GLN A 40 -13.35 -7.02 -3.92
N TYR A 41 -12.04 -6.89 -3.78
CA TYR A 41 -11.29 -7.37 -2.63
C TYR A 41 -10.99 -6.23 -1.67
N VAL A 42 -11.37 -6.41 -0.40
CA VAL A 42 -11.24 -5.40 0.64
C VAL A 42 -10.70 -6.00 1.93
N THR A 43 -9.92 -5.23 2.69
CA THR A 43 -9.32 -5.68 3.95
C THR A 43 -9.58 -4.68 5.04
N PHE A 44 -10.07 -5.16 6.19
CA PHE A 44 -10.33 -4.33 7.37
C PHE A 44 -10.18 -5.18 8.65
N GLU A 45 -10.10 -4.53 9.80
CA GLU A 45 -9.93 -5.18 11.10
C GLU A 45 -11.23 -5.36 11.89
N GLU A 46 -12.16 -4.42 11.71
CA GLU A 46 -13.38 -4.37 12.49
C GLU A 46 -14.52 -5.13 11.82
N LYS A 47 -15.65 -5.25 12.51
CA LYS A 47 -16.84 -5.83 11.88
C LYS A 47 -17.37 -4.83 10.85
N ALA A 48 -17.65 -5.30 9.63
CA ALA A 48 -18.27 -4.45 8.63
C ALA A 48 -19.64 -3.92 9.13
N PRO A 49 -19.97 -2.66 8.85
CA PRO A 49 -21.30 -2.11 9.13
C PRO A 49 -22.40 -2.86 8.36
N GLU A 50 -23.66 -2.56 8.65
CA GLU A 50 -24.79 -3.18 7.95
C GLU A 50 -24.67 -2.95 6.43
N GLN A 51 -24.71 -4.04 5.68
CA GLN A 51 -24.53 -4.03 4.24
C GLN A 51 -25.85 -3.68 3.51
N PRO A 52 -25.77 -3.03 2.34
CA PRO A 52 -26.93 -2.84 1.48
C PRO A 52 -27.56 -4.18 1.07
N LYS A 53 -28.87 -4.17 0.80
CA LYS A 53 -29.58 -5.37 0.34
C LYS A 53 -28.92 -5.95 -0.91
N GLY A 54 -28.56 -7.23 -0.84
CA GLY A 54 -27.96 -7.98 -1.94
C GLY A 54 -26.42 -8.00 -1.95
N ILE A 55 -25.75 -7.16 -1.17
CA ILE A 55 -24.30 -7.24 -0.99
C ILE A 55 -23.97 -8.24 0.12
N ILE A 56 -23.18 -9.25 -0.22
CA ILE A 56 -22.67 -10.25 0.71
C ILE A 56 -21.16 -10.11 0.76
N LEU A 57 -20.63 -9.84 1.96
CA LEU A 57 -19.19 -9.88 2.22
C LEU A 57 -18.81 -11.31 2.58
N GLU A 58 -18.04 -11.95 1.71
CA GLU A 58 -17.48 -13.27 1.93
C GLU A 58 -16.07 -13.14 2.48
N GLU A 59 -15.78 -13.79 3.61
CA GLU A 59 -14.41 -13.90 4.12
C GLU A 59 -13.61 -14.81 3.20
N VAL A 60 -12.48 -14.33 2.69
CA VAL A 60 -11.62 -15.05 1.76
C VAL A 60 -10.31 -15.36 2.45
N VAL A 61 -9.91 -16.62 2.40
CA VAL A 61 -8.56 -17.01 2.81
C VAL A 61 -7.58 -16.54 1.73
N LEU A 62 -6.58 -15.77 2.14
CA LEU A 62 -5.53 -15.32 1.23
C LEU A 62 -4.67 -16.52 0.81
N THR A 63 -4.87 -17.01 -0.40
CA THR A 63 -3.99 -18.01 -1.03
C THR A 63 -2.78 -17.32 -1.67
N GLU A 64 -1.66 -18.03 -1.83
CA GLU A 64 -0.45 -17.48 -2.48
C GLU A 64 -0.74 -17.01 -3.92
N GLU A 65 -1.59 -17.71 -4.67
CA GLU A 65 -2.01 -17.30 -6.01
C GLU A 65 -2.79 -15.98 -6.00
N LEU A 66 -3.75 -15.83 -5.08
CA LEU A 66 -4.54 -14.61 -4.94
C LEU A 66 -3.65 -13.44 -4.47
N LYS A 67 -2.71 -13.72 -3.57
CA LYS A 67 -1.72 -12.77 -3.09
C LYS A 67 -0.83 -12.25 -4.21
N GLU A 68 -0.34 -13.11 -5.09
CA GLU A 68 0.43 -12.67 -6.26
C GLU A 68 -0.40 -11.85 -7.24
N LYS A 69 -1.65 -12.26 -7.50
CA LYS A 69 -2.58 -11.49 -8.35
C LYS A 69 -2.87 -10.10 -7.78
N LEU A 70 -3.22 -10.02 -6.50
CA LEU A 70 -3.48 -8.75 -5.81
C LEU A 70 -2.21 -7.89 -5.76
N ARG A 71 -1.03 -8.48 -5.52
CA ARG A 71 0.24 -7.75 -5.52
C ARG A 71 0.56 -7.13 -6.87
N LYS A 72 0.23 -7.81 -7.96
CA LYS A 72 0.48 -7.32 -9.32
C LYS A 72 -0.48 -6.20 -9.70
N ASN A 73 -1.75 -6.29 -9.31
CA ASN A 73 -2.79 -5.37 -9.77
C ASN A 73 -3.12 -4.25 -8.79
N SER A 74 -2.91 -4.46 -7.49
CA SER A 74 -3.30 -3.50 -6.47
C SER A 74 -2.47 -2.20 -6.57
N PRO A 75 -3.12 -1.04 -6.75
CA PRO A 75 -2.43 0.26 -6.77
C PRO A 75 -1.65 0.52 -5.48
N HIS A 76 -2.13 0.02 -4.34
CA HIS A 76 -1.45 0.14 -3.06
C HIS A 76 -0.08 -0.57 -3.06
N TRP A 77 0.02 -1.69 -3.78
CA TRP A 77 1.26 -2.45 -3.93
C TRP A 77 2.17 -1.91 -5.01
N GLN A 78 1.62 -1.56 -6.18
CA GLN A 78 2.41 -1.00 -7.28
C GLN A 78 3.08 0.30 -6.86
N ARG A 79 2.32 1.19 -6.20
CA ARG A 79 2.81 2.51 -5.76
C ARG A 79 3.51 2.48 -4.41
N TYR A 80 3.71 1.30 -3.82
CA TYR A 80 4.42 1.16 -2.53
C TYR A 80 5.83 1.75 -2.58
N LYS A 81 6.58 1.45 -3.65
CA LYS A 81 7.94 1.98 -3.83
C LYS A 81 7.93 3.48 -4.03
N GLU A 82 6.97 3.99 -4.80
CA GLU A 82 6.79 5.43 -5.03
C GLU A 82 6.49 6.15 -3.72
N ARG A 83 5.59 5.63 -2.88
CA ARG A 83 5.24 6.22 -1.57
C ARG A 83 6.43 6.28 -0.62
N ILE A 84 7.30 5.26 -0.61
CA ILE A 84 8.55 5.31 0.15
C ILE A 84 9.42 6.46 -0.32
N ILE A 85 9.58 6.62 -1.64
CA ILE A 85 10.39 7.68 -2.23
C ILE A 85 9.78 9.05 -1.93
N GLU A 86 8.47 9.23 -2.11
CA GLU A 86 7.75 10.44 -1.76
C GLU A 86 7.95 10.81 -0.29
N LYS A 87 7.86 9.84 0.62
CA LYS A 87 8.05 10.06 2.05
C LYS A 87 9.49 10.47 2.38
N ILE A 88 10.48 9.86 1.73
CA ILE A 88 11.88 10.30 1.88
C ILE A 88 12.04 11.74 1.38
N ARG A 89 11.41 12.06 0.25
CA ARG A 89 11.48 13.36 -0.41
C ARG A 89 10.78 14.50 0.32
N GLU A 90 9.86 14.20 1.25
CA GLU A 90 9.32 15.20 2.18
C GLU A 90 10.40 15.80 3.09
N LYS A 91 11.42 15.01 3.46
CA LYS A 91 12.50 15.44 4.35
C LYS A 91 13.79 15.80 3.62
N TYR A 92 14.14 15.06 2.57
CA TYR A 92 15.37 15.26 1.80
C TYR A 92 15.04 15.58 0.35
N SER A 93 15.48 16.73 -0.16
CA SER A 93 15.29 17.02 -1.58
C SER A 93 16.12 16.07 -2.45
N LEU A 94 15.80 16.00 -3.74
CA LEU A 94 16.58 15.18 -4.69
C LEU A 94 18.04 15.65 -4.77
N ASP A 95 18.28 16.96 -4.63
CA ASP A 95 19.63 17.52 -4.58
C ASP A 95 20.37 17.14 -3.29
N ASP A 96 19.66 17.07 -2.15
CA ASP A 96 20.24 16.56 -0.90
C ASP A 96 20.62 15.09 -1.02
N GLU A 97 19.75 14.26 -1.60
CA GLU A 97 20.02 12.85 -1.87
C GLU A 97 21.27 12.69 -2.76
N LEU A 98 21.38 13.47 -3.84
CA LEU A 98 22.54 13.47 -4.74
C LEU A 98 23.81 13.92 -4.04
N ASN A 99 23.75 14.98 -3.22
CA ASN A 99 24.89 15.47 -2.45
C ASN A 99 25.37 14.42 -1.45
N ILE A 100 24.45 13.75 -0.74
CA ILE A 100 24.79 12.67 0.20
C ILE A 100 25.46 11.50 -0.54
N ILE A 101 24.96 11.12 -1.72
CA ILE A 101 25.56 10.06 -2.56
C ILE A 101 26.95 10.49 -3.05
N HIS A 102 27.10 11.73 -3.50
CA HIS A 102 28.38 12.27 -3.95
C HIS A 102 29.40 12.22 -2.81
N THR A 103 29.04 12.75 -1.65
CA THR A 103 29.88 12.75 -0.44
C THR A 103 30.20 11.33 0.02
N ARG A 104 29.28 10.37 -0.15
CA ARG A 104 29.53 8.95 0.15
C ARG A 104 30.62 8.35 -0.74
N ASN A 105 30.78 8.82 -1.97
CA ASN A 105 31.78 8.31 -2.91
C ASN A 105 33.14 9.02 -2.82
N LEU A 106 33.25 10.09 -2.01
CA LEU A 106 34.53 10.74 -1.74
C LEU A 106 35.46 9.81 -0.96
N GLY A 107 36.73 9.76 -1.38
CA GLY A 107 37.79 8.97 -0.73
C GLY A 107 38.14 9.47 0.68
N THR A 108 37.97 10.76 0.93
CA THR A 108 38.10 11.40 2.24
C THR A 108 36.77 12.03 2.65
N LYS A 109 36.30 11.71 3.86
CA LYS A 109 35.04 12.21 4.43
C LYS A 109 35.34 12.83 5.78
N THR A 110 34.80 14.02 6.03
CA THR A 110 34.89 14.65 7.34
C THR A 110 34.00 13.92 8.35
N THR A 111 34.15 14.23 9.64
CA THR A 111 33.28 13.69 10.69
C THR A 111 31.82 14.15 10.49
N ASP A 112 31.61 15.38 10.02
CA ASP A 112 30.29 15.94 9.73
C ASP A 112 29.62 15.21 8.55
N ASP A 113 30.37 14.93 7.49
CA ASP A 113 29.88 14.15 6.34
C ASP A 113 29.40 12.76 6.75
N LYS A 114 30.15 12.09 7.62
CA LYS A 114 29.76 10.76 8.14
C LYS A 114 28.49 10.84 8.99
N ALA A 115 28.32 11.90 9.78
CA ALA A 115 27.13 12.11 10.59
C ALA A 115 25.89 12.32 9.71
N LYS A 116 25.98 13.17 8.68
CA LYS A 116 24.89 13.43 7.72
C LYS A 116 24.48 12.17 6.94
N ILE A 117 25.46 11.39 6.46
CA ILE A 117 25.20 10.12 5.79
C ILE A 117 24.48 9.16 6.74
N SER A 118 24.93 9.05 8.00
CA SER A 118 24.31 8.16 8.97
C SER A 118 22.89 8.59 9.35
N GLU A 119 22.62 9.90 9.47
CA GLU A 119 21.27 10.40 9.74
C GLU A 119 20.32 10.06 8.60
N TYR A 120 20.77 10.29 7.35
CA TYR A 120 20.00 9.94 6.16
C TYR A 120 19.71 8.44 6.09
N ASP A 121 20.71 7.59 6.30
CA ASP A 121 20.53 6.13 6.25
C ASP A 121 19.56 5.64 7.34
N ASN A 122 19.64 6.19 8.54
CA ASN A 122 18.71 5.89 9.62
C ASN A 122 17.28 6.33 9.27
N TYR A 123 17.12 7.51 8.67
CA TYR A 123 15.82 8.00 8.24
C TYR A 123 15.21 7.13 7.14
N VAL A 124 15.97 6.86 6.06
CA VAL A 124 15.56 5.96 4.97
C VAL A 124 15.17 4.59 5.52
N LYS A 125 15.93 4.04 6.46
CA LYS A 125 15.60 2.78 7.11
C LYS A 125 14.30 2.86 7.90
N SER A 126 14.11 3.90 8.71
CA SER A 126 12.87 4.10 9.47
C SER A 126 11.63 4.18 8.57
N VAL A 127 11.72 4.86 7.42
CA VAL A 127 10.65 4.92 6.43
C VAL A 127 10.39 3.53 5.84
N LYS A 128 11.42 2.79 5.44
CA LYS A 128 11.27 1.43 4.92
C LYS A 128 10.65 0.48 5.95
N ASP A 129 11.06 0.59 7.21
CA ASP A 129 10.55 -0.24 8.30
C ASP A 129 9.08 0.09 8.58
N TYR A 130 8.70 1.38 8.62
CA TYR A 130 7.29 1.81 8.72
C TYR A 130 6.43 1.21 7.60
N TYR A 131 6.88 1.34 6.35
CA TYR A 131 6.15 0.79 5.22
C TYR A 131 6.18 -0.75 5.19
N ALA A 132 7.23 -1.39 5.71
CA ALA A 132 7.27 -2.85 5.86
C ALA A 132 6.24 -3.35 6.89
N THR A 133 6.05 -2.62 8.00
CA THR A 133 4.97 -2.88 8.95
C THR A 133 3.61 -2.60 8.33
N TYR A 134 3.45 -1.49 7.58
CA TYR A 134 2.21 -1.20 6.85
C TYR A 134 1.86 -2.31 5.85
N LYS A 135 2.87 -2.84 5.15
CA LYS A 135 2.75 -3.98 4.24
C LYS A 135 2.37 -5.27 4.96
N ALA A 136 2.95 -5.54 6.13
CA ALA A 136 2.55 -6.67 6.95
C ALA A 136 1.10 -6.51 7.46
N ASN A 137 0.70 -5.29 7.81
CA ASN A 137 -0.64 -4.98 8.29
C ASN A 137 -1.70 -5.14 7.19
N LEU A 138 -1.36 -4.82 5.93
CA LEU A 138 -2.22 -5.05 4.77
C LEU A 138 -2.67 -6.51 4.61
N GLY A 139 -2.10 -7.45 5.38
CA GLY A 139 -2.56 -8.83 5.45
C GLY A 139 -2.33 -9.60 4.16
N ILE A 140 -1.39 -9.12 3.33
CA ILE A 140 -0.97 -9.71 2.06
C ILE A 140 0.52 -10.01 2.10
#